data_AF-A0A8T2RN97-F1
#
_entry.id   AF-A0A8T2RN97-F1
#
_cell.length_a   1.000
_cell.length_b   1.000
_cell.length_c   1.000
_cell.angle_alpha   90.00
_cell.angle_beta   90.00
_cell.angle_gamma   90.00
#
_symmetry.space_group_name_H-M   'P 1'
#
loop_
_entity.id
_entity.type
_entity.pdbx_description
1 polymer ?
#
loop_
_entity_poly.entity_id
_entity_poly.type
_entity_poly.pdbx_seq_one_letter_code
_entity_poly.pdbx_strand_id
1 'polypeptide(L)'
;MSTSKQFPSPIRLIDVSETAKDGQRGVVFRKAKHWRFHIVSHTWSKSVRDLSEEIAKMIKHETPKEEGMSHERDTLMPNAEYLYEKLLEDADLSDRSCFQELKQLLSWLAGDGVESIWMDALCINQTDDAEKEAEIANMGSYYRNSIACLRPTPWSRQICSCSRPEGR
;
A
#
# COMPACT_ATOMS: atom_id res chain seq x y z
N MET A 1 30.26 21.10 3.68
CA MET A 1 29.37 20.36 2.74
C MET A 1 28.31 19.68 3.59
N SER A 2 27.08 20.18 3.56
CA SER A 2 25.98 19.59 4.33
C SER A 2 25.52 18.33 3.58
N THR A 3 25.71 17.15 4.16
CA THR A 3 25.14 15.91 3.61
C THR A 3 23.63 16.03 3.73
N SER A 4 22.94 16.15 2.60
CA SER A 4 21.48 16.08 2.59
C SER A 4 21.08 14.73 3.17
N LYS A 5 20.46 14.71 4.35
CA LYS A 5 19.90 13.49 4.93
C LYS A 5 18.93 12.90 3.91
N GLN A 6 19.28 11.76 3.32
CA GLN A 6 18.40 11.02 2.44
C GLN A 6 17.34 10.37 3.30
N PHE A 7 16.09 10.78 3.14
CA PHE A 7 14.97 10.12 3.80
C PHE A 7 14.69 8.78 3.12
N PRO A 8 14.36 7.72 3.87
CA PRO A 8 13.94 6.46 3.28
C PRO A 8 12.67 6.68 2.46
N SER A 9 12.60 6.07 1.28
CA SER A 9 11.38 6.02 0.47
C SER A 9 10.45 4.93 1.02
N PRO A 10 9.13 5.00 0.76
CA PRO A 10 8.22 3.92 1.09
C PRO A 10 8.67 2.58 0.51
N ILE A 11 8.50 1.51 1.28
CA ILE A 11 8.84 0.15 0.84
C ILE A 11 8.04 -0.22 -0.40
N ARG A 12 6.73 0.08 -0.39
CA ARG A 12 5.78 -0.28 -1.44
C ARG A 12 4.96 0.91 -1.90
N LEU A 13 4.67 0.92 -3.19
CA LEU A 13 3.66 1.77 -3.82
C LEU A 13 2.74 0.89 -4.65
N ILE A 14 1.46 1.24 -4.70
CA ILE A 14 0.50 0.61 -5.62
C ILE A 14 0.74 1.16 -7.02
N ASP A 15 0.86 0.25 -7.97
CA ASP A 15 0.88 0.54 -9.40
C ASP A 15 -0.54 0.87 -9.86
N VAL A 16 -0.82 2.15 -10.13
CA VAL A 16 -2.19 2.58 -10.45
C VAL A 16 -2.67 1.96 -11.76
N SER A 17 -1.86 2.06 -12.81
CA SER A 17 -2.24 1.58 -14.13
C SER A 17 -2.36 0.06 -14.18
N GLU A 18 -1.39 -0.68 -13.62
CA GLU A 18 -1.45 -2.15 -13.62
C GLU A 18 -2.57 -2.68 -12.74
N THR A 19 -2.82 -2.08 -11.57
CA THR A 19 -3.90 -2.52 -10.68
C THR A 19 -5.29 -2.15 -11.21
N ALA A 20 -5.40 -1.03 -11.93
CA ALA A 20 -6.66 -0.59 -12.55
C ALA A 20 -7.04 -1.39 -13.80
N LYS A 21 -6.11 -2.13 -14.43
CA LYS A 21 -6.42 -2.95 -15.59
C LYS A 21 -7.47 -4.00 -15.23
N ASP A 22 -8.45 -4.17 -16.13
CA ASP A 22 -9.45 -5.22 -15.99
C ASP A 22 -8.79 -6.59 -16.10
N GLY A 23 -8.95 -7.39 -15.04
CA GLY A 23 -8.34 -8.72 -14.89
C GLY A 23 -8.59 -9.29 -13.49
N GLN A 24 -8.37 -10.60 -13.34
CA GLN A 24 -8.47 -11.37 -12.09
C GLN A 24 -7.28 -11.16 -11.13
N ARG A 25 -6.39 -10.22 -11.41
CA ARG A 25 -5.26 -9.93 -10.53
C ARG A 25 -5.67 -8.92 -9.46
N GLY A 26 -5.12 -9.10 -8.27
CA GLY A 26 -5.31 -8.21 -7.13
C GLY A 26 -4.44 -6.96 -7.22
N VAL A 27 -3.85 -6.53 -6.10
CA VAL A 27 -3.09 -5.28 -6.00
C VAL A 27 -1.65 -5.49 -6.48
N VAL A 28 -1.21 -4.69 -7.45
CA VAL A 28 0.17 -4.75 -7.97
C VAL A 28 1.03 -3.72 -7.24
N PHE A 29 2.11 -4.20 -6.61
CA PHE A 29 3.07 -3.33 -5.91
C PHE A 29 4.32 -3.06 -6.74
N ARG A 30 4.92 -1.90 -6.51
CA ARG A 30 6.25 -1.53 -7.02
C ARG A 30 7.07 -0.82 -5.93
N LYS A 31 8.40 -0.96 -6.00
CA LYS A 31 9.31 -0.24 -5.10
C LYS A 31 9.40 1.24 -5.48
N ALA A 32 9.45 2.12 -4.48
CA ALA A 32 9.59 3.56 -4.69
C ALA A 32 11.00 3.90 -5.21
N LYS A 33 11.11 4.18 -6.52
CA LYS A 33 12.36 4.67 -7.14
C LYS A 33 12.57 6.17 -6.94
N HIS A 34 11.48 6.90 -6.69
CA HIS A 34 11.46 8.36 -6.58
C HIS A 34 10.22 8.82 -5.79
N TRP A 35 10.25 10.05 -5.29
CA TRP A 35 9.16 10.69 -4.55
C TRP A 35 7.95 11.12 -5.40
N ARG A 36 7.85 10.65 -6.66
CA ARG A 36 6.71 10.92 -7.55
C ARG A 36 5.56 9.93 -7.31
N PHE A 37 4.93 10.04 -6.16
CA PHE A 37 3.71 9.29 -5.82
C PHE A 37 2.71 10.18 -5.09
N HIS A 38 1.45 9.76 -5.06
CA HIS A 38 0.40 10.41 -4.29
C HIS A 38 0.09 9.59 -3.04
N ILE A 39 -0.35 10.24 -1.98
CA ILE A 39 -0.86 9.53 -0.80
C ILE A 39 -2.38 9.51 -0.91
N VAL A 40 -3.00 8.37 -0.66
CA VAL A 40 -4.46 8.30 -0.46
C VAL A 40 -4.71 8.09 1.03
N SER A 41 -5.51 9.01 1.61
CA SER A 41 -5.77 9.05 3.05
C SER A 41 -6.41 7.77 3.58
N HIS A 42 -5.90 7.29 4.72
CA HIS A 42 -6.37 6.14 5.51
C HIS A 42 -7.86 6.17 5.90
N THR A 43 -8.48 7.35 5.83
CA THR A 43 -9.90 7.57 6.15
C THR A 43 -10.85 7.21 5.01
N TRP A 44 -10.33 6.87 3.82
CA TRP A 44 -11.12 6.88 2.60
C TRP A 44 -12.16 5.75 2.52
N SER A 45 -11.83 4.54 2.97
CA SER A 45 -12.78 3.42 2.93
C SER A 45 -12.55 2.45 4.09
N LYS A 46 -13.60 2.21 4.89
CA LYS A 46 -13.60 1.12 5.88
C LYS A 46 -13.31 -0.22 5.18
N SER A 47 -13.88 -0.40 3.99
CA SER A 47 -13.80 -1.60 3.19
C SER A 47 -12.36 -1.95 2.77
N VAL A 48 -11.53 -0.95 2.45
CA VAL A 48 -10.10 -1.17 2.15
C VAL A 48 -9.29 -1.56 3.40
N ARG A 49 -9.64 -1.01 4.56
CA ARG A 49 -9.02 -1.42 5.84
C ARG A 49 -9.40 -2.85 6.21
N ASP A 50 -10.68 -3.18 6.08
CA ASP A 50 -11.19 -4.54 6.32
C ASP A 50 -10.46 -5.55 5.41
N LEU A 51 -10.22 -5.21 4.14
CA LEU A 51 -9.45 -6.05 3.21
C LEU A 51 -8.04 -6.33 3.71
N SER A 52 -7.32 -5.29 4.15
CA SER A 52 -5.96 -5.46 4.69
C SER A 52 -5.94 -6.34 5.95
N GLU A 53 -6.90 -6.13 6.85
CA GLU A 53 -7.04 -6.94 8.06
C GLU A 53 -7.37 -8.40 7.77
N GLU A 54 -8.16 -8.68 6.74
CA GLU A 54 -8.46 -10.05 6.31
C GLU A 54 -7.23 -10.77 5.76
N ILE A 55 -6.47 -10.13 4.88
CA ILE A 55 -5.20 -10.69 4.38
C ILE A 55 -4.23 -10.92 5.54
N ALA A 56 -4.14 -9.97 6.47
CA ALA A 56 -3.33 -10.11 7.66
C ALA A 56 -3.74 -11.33 8.52
N LYS A 57 -5.04 -11.64 8.61
CA LYS A 57 -5.53 -12.86 9.28
C LYS A 57 -5.15 -14.13 8.52
N MET A 58 -5.25 -14.13 7.19
CA MET A 58 -4.87 -15.29 6.37
C MET A 58 -3.40 -15.66 6.59
N ILE A 59 -2.50 -14.67 6.58
CA ILE A 59 -1.06 -14.87 6.85
C ILE A 59 -0.82 -15.51 8.22
N LYS A 60 -1.53 -15.02 9.26
CA LYS A 60 -1.43 -15.57 10.63
C LYS A 60 -1.93 -17.00 10.75
N HIS A 61 -2.90 -17.41 9.92
CA HIS A 61 -3.42 -18.78 9.91
C HIS A 61 -2.54 -19.74 9.11
N GLU A 62 -1.87 -19.27 8.06
CA GLU A 62 -0.98 -20.08 7.23
C GLU A 62 0.40 -20.31 7.88
N THR A 63 0.81 -19.44 8.81
CA THR A 63 2.09 -19.59 9.53
C THR A 63 1.92 -20.65 10.63
N PRO A 64 2.55 -21.84 10.54
CA PRO A 64 2.46 -22.84 11.58
C PRO A 64 3.03 -22.25 12.88
N LYS A 65 2.30 -22.38 14.00
CA LYS A 65 2.85 -22.01 15.31
C LYS A 65 4.12 -22.82 15.53
N GLU A 66 5.25 -22.14 15.72
CA GLU A 66 6.58 -22.71 15.98
C GLU A 66 6.69 -23.42 17.34
N GLU A 67 5.71 -24.24 17.72
CA GLU A 67 5.78 -25.05 18.93
C GLU A 67 6.49 -26.37 18.60
N GLY A 68 7.84 -26.32 18.52
CA GLY A 68 8.69 -27.50 18.72
C GLY A 68 9.50 -28.04 17.54
N MET A 69 9.80 -27.25 16.50
CA MET A 69 10.54 -27.78 15.33
C MET A 69 12.04 -27.42 15.38
N SER A 70 12.87 -28.42 15.67
CA SER A 70 14.32 -28.36 15.72
C SER A 70 14.96 -28.17 14.32
N HIS A 71 15.57 -27.00 14.11
CA HIS A 71 16.84 -26.72 13.40
C HIS A 71 17.18 -27.27 12.00
N GLU A 72 16.28 -27.86 11.22
CA GLU A 72 16.65 -28.33 9.86
C GLU A 72 15.72 -27.89 8.72
N ARG A 73 15.14 -26.68 8.81
CA ARG A 73 14.43 -26.04 7.69
C ARG A 73 14.95 -24.64 7.40
N ASP A 74 16.23 -24.57 7.03
CA ASP A 74 16.89 -23.34 6.57
C ASP A 74 16.66 -23.08 5.06
N THR A 75 15.61 -23.65 4.47
CA THR A 75 15.35 -23.49 3.04
C THR A 75 13.86 -23.43 2.75
N LEU A 76 13.42 -22.24 2.33
CA LEU A 76 12.20 -21.98 1.55
C LEU A 76 10.89 -21.67 2.31
N MET A 77 10.94 -21.08 3.51
CA MET A 77 9.83 -20.20 3.88
C MET A 77 10.06 -18.85 3.19
N PRO A 78 9.18 -18.39 2.28
CA PRO A 78 9.29 -17.03 1.74
C PRO A 78 9.27 -16.03 2.91
N ASN A 79 10.11 -15.00 2.84
CA ASN A 79 10.07 -13.88 3.79
C ASN A 79 8.61 -13.38 3.91
N ALA A 80 8.16 -13.11 5.13
CA ALA A 80 6.78 -12.69 5.41
C ALA A 80 6.34 -11.48 4.54
N GLU A 81 7.29 -10.62 4.16
CA GLU A 81 7.12 -9.52 3.21
C GLU A 81 6.66 -10.01 1.81
N TYR A 82 7.29 -11.03 1.24
CA TYR A 82 6.89 -11.61 -0.06
C TYR A 82 5.54 -12.29 0.02
N LEU A 83 5.21 -12.89 1.18
CA LEU A 83 3.92 -13.53 1.37
C LEU A 83 2.79 -12.48 1.37
N TYR A 84 2.97 -11.33 2.02
CA TYR A 84 1.97 -10.26 2.03
C TYR A 84 1.69 -9.69 0.63
N GLU A 85 2.73 -9.31 -0.11
CA GLU A 85 2.58 -8.76 -1.46
C GLU A 85 1.93 -9.78 -2.40
N LYS A 86 2.39 -11.04 -2.35
CA LYS A 86 1.88 -12.10 -3.20
C LYS A 86 0.41 -12.42 -2.92
N LEU A 87 0.01 -12.48 -1.64
CA LEU A 87 -1.38 -12.71 -1.29
C LEU A 87 -2.29 -11.60 -1.79
N LEU A 88 -1.84 -10.35 -1.76
CA LEU A 88 -2.60 -9.23 -2.34
C LEU A 88 -2.59 -9.22 -3.87
N GLU A 89 -1.51 -9.65 -4.52
CA GLU A 89 -1.43 -9.77 -6.00
C GLU A 89 -2.29 -10.93 -6.52
N ASP A 90 -2.29 -12.07 -5.83
CA ASP A 90 -3.00 -13.30 -6.20
C ASP A 90 -4.45 -13.33 -5.71
N ALA A 91 -4.85 -12.40 -4.82
CA ALA A 91 -6.22 -12.37 -4.32
C ALA A 91 -7.21 -12.11 -5.47
N ASP A 92 -8.14 -13.05 -5.64
CA ASP A 92 -9.31 -12.81 -6.47
C ASP A 92 -10.27 -11.88 -5.71
N LEU A 93 -10.16 -10.60 -6.02
CA LEU A 93 -10.92 -9.55 -5.36
C LEU A 93 -12.13 -9.11 -6.21
N SER A 94 -12.42 -9.77 -7.35
CA SER A 94 -13.53 -9.37 -8.23
C SER A 94 -14.88 -9.36 -7.54
N ASP A 95 -15.09 -10.33 -6.64
CA ASP A 95 -16.37 -10.55 -5.97
C ASP A 95 -16.57 -9.65 -4.74
N ARG A 96 -15.57 -8.82 -4.41
CA ARG A 96 -15.60 -7.96 -3.22
C ARG A 96 -15.94 -6.53 -3.59
N SER A 97 -17.05 -6.02 -3.03
CA SER A 97 -17.48 -4.62 -3.22
C SER A 97 -16.39 -3.60 -2.86
N CYS A 98 -15.58 -3.89 -1.84
CA CYS A 98 -14.46 -3.05 -1.40
C CYS A 98 -13.38 -2.87 -2.49
N PHE A 99 -13.16 -3.90 -3.29
CA PHE A 99 -12.18 -3.85 -4.36
C PHE A 99 -12.72 -3.14 -5.59
N GLN A 100 -14.03 -3.20 -5.82
CA GLN A 100 -14.68 -2.38 -6.85
C GLN A 100 -14.54 -0.88 -6.55
N GLU A 101 -14.66 -0.46 -5.28
CA GLU A 101 -14.36 0.92 -4.87
C GLU A 101 -12.89 1.29 -5.14
N LEU A 102 -11.95 0.40 -4.77
CA LEU A 102 -10.52 0.62 -5.02
C LEU A 102 -10.22 0.72 -6.51
N LYS A 103 -10.71 -0.22 -7.33
CA LYS A 103 -10.55 -0.21 -8.80
C LYS A 103 -11.14 1.04 -9.43
N GLN A 104 -12.32 1.48 -8.98
CA GLN A 104 -12.93 2.71 -9.46
C GLN A 104 -12.04 3.93 -9.16
N LEU A 105 -11.51 4.04 -7.93
CA LEU A 105 -10.56 5.11 -7.60
C LEU A 105 -9.32 5.05 -8.49
N LEU A 106 -8.69 3.88 -8.59
CA LEU A 106 -7.48 3.70 -9.37
C LEU A 106 -7.70 4.03 -10.85
N SER A 107 -8.88 3.69 -11.39
CA SER A 107 -9.29 4.07 -12.75
C SER A 107 -9.36 5.59 -12.93
N TRP A 108 -9.94 6.33 -11.96
CA TRP A 108 -9.95 7.79 -12.00
C TRP A 108 -8.54 8.38 -11.92
N LEU A 109 -7.72 7.88 -11.00
CA LEU A 109 -6.34 8.31 -10.84
C LEU A 109 -5.49 8.04 -12.10
N ALA A 110 -5.71 6.90 -12.76
CA ALA A 110 -5.07 6.58 -14.03
C ALA A 110 -5.47 7.59 -15.12
N GLY A 111 -6.75 7.96 -15.19
CA GLY A 111 -7.26 9.00 -16.10
C GLY A 111 -6.62 10.37 -15.87
N ASP A 112 -6.25 10.68 -14.63
CA ASP A 112 -5.55 11.92 -14.24
C ASP A 112 -4.01 11.82 -14.37
N GLY A 113 -3.48 10.70 -14.90
CA GLY A 113 -2.04 10.50 -15.10
C GLY A 113 -1.26 10.19 -13.82
N VAL A 114 -1.93 9.76 -12.75
CA VAL A 114 -1.26 9.31 -11.52
C VAL A 114 -0.67 7.92 -11.74
N GLU A 115 0.65 7.80 -11.65
CA GLU A 115 1.34 6.53 -11.89
C GLU A 115 1.36 5.61 -10.68
N SER A 116 1.53 6.16 -9.48
CA SER A 116 1.70 5.39 -8.24
C SER A 116 1.09 6.09 -7.04
N ILE A 117 0.53 5.30 -6.13
CA ILE A 117 0.00 5.78 -4.85
C ILE A 117 0.56 5.01 -3.67
N TRP A 118 0.55 5.66 -2.52
CA TRP A 118 0.81 5.05 -1.23
C TRP A 118 -0.47 5.10 -0.38
N MET A 119 -0.85 3.94 0.16
CA MET A 119 -2.00 3.75 1.05
C MET A 119 -1.51 3.00 2.28
N ASP A 120 -1.49 3.63 3.45
CA ASP A 120 -1.01 2.98 4.68
C ASP A 120 -1.67 1.62 4.95
N ALA A 121 -2.97 1.51 4.68
CA ALA A 121 -3.72 0.27 4.85
C ALA A 121 -3.20 -0.89 3.99
N LEU A 122 -2.70 -0.65 2.78
CA LEU A 122 -2.30 -1.70 1.83
C LEU A 122 -0.78 -1.75 1.57
N CYS A 123 -0.09 -0.61 1.68
CA CYS A 123 1.33 -0.49 1.43
C CYS A 123 2.18 -0.78 2.67
N ILE A 124 1.57 -0.96 3.85
CA ILE A 124 2.23 -1.40 5.08
C ILE A 124 1.68 -2.76 5.46
N ASN A 125 2.56 -3.74 5.69
CA ASN A 125 2.17 -5.05 6.17
C ASN A 125 1.65 -4.93 7.60
N GLN A 126 0.35 -5.12 7.77
CA GLN A 126 -0.30 -4.98 9.08
C GLN A 126 0.00 -6.13 10.05
N THR A 127 0.71 -7.18 9.61
CA THR A 127 1.16 -8.29 10.48
C THR A 127 2.59 -8.16 10.97
N ASP A 128 3.39 -7.29 10.37
CA ASP A 128 4.80 -7.08 10.72
C ASP A 128 4.93 -5.78 11.51
N ASP A 129 5.04 -5.90 12.83
CA ASP A 129 5.14 -4.76 13.73
C ASP A 129 6.41 -3.94 13.48
N ALA A 130 7.52 -4.58 13.11
CA ALA A 130 8.79 -3.89 12.85
C ALA A 130 8.71 -3.05 11.57
N GLU A 131 8.12 -3.60 10.51
CA GLU A 131 7.85 -2.85 9.28
C GLU A 131 6.88 -1.70 9.54
N LYS A 132 5.80 -1.97 10.26
CA LYS A 132 4.77 -0.98 10.58
C LYS A 132 5.33 0.19 11.39
N GLU A 133 6.12 -0.08 12.42
CA GLU A 133 6.80 0.95 13.21
C GLU A 133 7.75 1.79 12.34
N ALA A 134 8.52 1.14 11.47
CA ALA A 134 9.44 1.82 10.56
C ALA A 134 8.71 2.73 9.56
N GLU A 135 7.62 2.25 8.93
CA GLU A 135 6.83 3.06 8.00
C GLU A 135 6.13 4.23 8.72
N ILE A 136 5.57 4.00 9.93
CA ILE A 136 4.94 5.05 10.75
C ILE A 136 5.95 6.14 11.12
N ALA A 137 7.15 5.77 11.55
CA ALA A 137 8.21 6.72 11.87
C ALA A 137 8.58 7.61 10.66
N ASN A 138 8.42 7.08 9.44
CA ASN A 138 8.74 7.78 8.20
C ASN A 138 7.54 8.50 7.55
N MET A 139 6.31 8.30 8.02
CA MET A 139 5.10 8.90 7.43
C MET A 139 5.21 10.41 7.24
N GLY A 140 5.77 11.14 8.23
CA GLY A 140 5.95 12.60 8.11
C GLY A 140 6.78 13.00 6.88
N SER A 141 7.78 12.19 6.52
CA SER A 141 8.58 12.38 5.31
C SER A 141 7.79 12.01 4.05
N TYR A 142 6.93 10.99 4.12
CA TYR A 142 6.08 10.59 3.00
C TYR A 142 5.10 11.70 2.63
N TYR A 143 4.38 12.24 3.62
CA TYR A 143 3.47 13.36 3.42
C TYR A 143 4.19 14.62 2.95
N ARG A 144 5.41 14.86 3.43
CA ARG A 144 6.19 16.03 3.01
C ARG A 144 6.62 15.94 1.56
N ASN A 145 7.06 14.78 1.10
CA ASN A 145 7.74 14.62 -0.19
C ASN A 145 6.83 14.08 -1.31
N SER A 146 5.64 13.57 -1.00
CA SER A 146 4.66 13.17 -2.01
C SER A 146 4.19 14.35 -2.85
N ILE A 147 3.64 14.04 -4.04
CA ILE A 147 3.10 15.06 -4.96
C ILE A 147 1.88 15.74 -4.34
N ALA A 148 0.94 14.94 -3.83
CA ALA A 148 -0.23 15.40 -3.11
C ALA A 148 -0.79 14.31 -2.20
N CYS A 149 -1.57 14.74 -1.20
CA CYS A 149 -2.42 13.88 -0.41
C CYS A 149 -3.86 13.99 -0.93
N LEU A 150 -4.43 12.86 -1.31
CA LEU A 150 -5.76 12.71 -1.85
C LEU A 150 -6.68 12.21 -0.76
N ARG A 151 -7.79 12.91 -0.58
CA ARG A 151 -8.92 12.44 0.22
C ARG A 151 -10.11 12.28 -0.73
N PRO A 152 -10.29 11.10 -1.34
CA PRO A 152 -11.42 10.91 -2.22
C PRO A 152 -12.70 10.94 -1.38
N THR A 153 -13.77 11.48 -1.94
CA THR A 153 -15.06 11.59 -1.26
C THR A 153 -16.07 10.75 -2.04
N PRO A 154 -16.98 10.01 -1.37
CA PRO A 154 -17.93 9.13 -2.05
C PRO A 154 -18.92 9.85 -2.98
N TRP A 155 -18.96 11.19 -2.96
CA TRP A 155 -19.96 12.00 -3.68
C TRP A 155 -19.37 13.01 -4.66
N SER A 156 -18.05 13.06 -4.84
CA SER A 156 -17.46 13.96 -5.83
C SER A 156 -16.23 13.35 -6.50
N ARG A 157 -16.14 13.51 -7.83
CA ARG A 157 -14.91 13.31 -8.60
C ARG A 157 -13.83 14.36 -8.28
N GLN A 158 -14.10 15.29 -7.34
CA GLN A 158 -13.12 16.28 -6.93
C GLN A 158 -12.13 15.62 -5.97
N ILE A 159 -10.97 15.31 -6.51
CA ILE A 159 -9.77 15.12 -5.72
C ILE A 159 -9.43 16.48 -5.09
N CYS A 160 -9.71 16.64 -3.80
CA CYS A 160 -9.17 17.77 -3.06
C CYS A 160 -7.67 17.55 -2.93
N SER A 161 -6.89 18.18 -3.79
CA SER A 161 -5.46 18.33 -3.57
C SER A 161 -5.29 19.30 -2.41
N CYS A 162 -4.72 18.82 -1.30
CA CYS A 162 -4.10 19.73 -0.34
C CYS A 162 -2.86 20.32 -1.02
N SER A 163 -3.04 21.37 -1.82
CA SER A 163 -1.95 22.10 -2.46
C SER A 163 -0.99 22.58 -1.37
N ARG A 164 0.31 22.34 -1.56
CA ARG A 164 1.35 22.93 -0.71
C ARG A 164 1.12 24.46 -0.67
N PRO A 165 1.29 25.13 0.49
CA PRO A 165 1.57 26.56 0.45
C PRO A 165 2.89 26.72 -0.31
N GLU A 166 2.84 27.37 -1.46
CA GLU A 166 4.05 27.80 -2.17
C GLU A 166 4.85 28.70 -1.25
N GLY A 167 6.03 28.23 -0.82
CA GLY A 167 6.96 29.02 -0.02
C GLY A 167 7.28 28.43 1.35
N ARG A 168 8.34 27.61 1.40
CA ARG A 168 9.29 27.58 2.52
C ARG A 168 10.60 26.92 2.11
#